data_AF-A0A1M7UY15-F1
#
_entry.id   AF-A0A1M7UY15-F1
#
_cell.length_a   1.000
_cell.length_b   1.000
_cell.length_c   1.000
_cell.angle_alpha   90.00
_cell.angle_beta   90.00
_cell.angle_gamma   90.00
#
_symmetry.space_group_name_H-M   'P 1'
#
loop_
_entity.id
_entity.type
_entity.pdbx_description
1 polymer ?
#
loop_
_entity_poly.entity_id
_entity_poly.type
_entity_poly.pdbx_seq_one_letter_code
_entity_poly.pdbx_strand_id
1 'polypeptide(L)'
;MHNSSQTIGAIATALAKAQAELENPEKTMVATIPAADGGRSFRYASLASGLDLVRKCLGQHEIAVMQTTAIGQAQIVLTTLLVHASGEWVSSTWPVCPVAEPSAHIKGAALTYARRYALFTLVGIAGEDDLDAPDLSTAGPPGEPKGRQPDTGRALGKPNQPANKPTHHRPPPQQPQRPARGERTKAPALPLDASERLQQQLISELAQISEAEALATWAHRVLPLKNQLSAADAQKVEAAFAARLDQVSAPTSVQPADTREKTPKSRRRQSTQVRPITKPVRERDRNHLRFVASRPCLVCGRSPSDPHHLKFAEQRAMGRKVSDKFTVPICRIHHRELHRRGDERIWWESQGIDPLPVAAGLWATTHETIVPAAPVDDVHRAGNNGRRSISGADVSEPLQTNETKPIVRPEAR
;
A
#
# COMPACT_ATOMS: atom_id res chain seq x y z
N MET A 1 27.47 16.85 8.11
CA MET A 1 28.72 16.24 8.63
C MET A 1 28.49 14.75 8.77
N HIS A 2 29.46 13.91 8.38
CA HIS A 2 29.36 12.46 8.57
C HIS A 2 30.15 12.05 9.83
N ASN A 3 29.70 11.01 10.51
CA ASN A 3 30.38 10.44 11.68
C ASN A 3 30.26 8.91 11.63
N SER A 4 31.09 8.19 12.36
CA SER A 4 31.08 6.72 12.37
C SER A 4 31.60 6.14 13.69
N SER A 5 31.42 4.84 13.88
CA SER A 5 32.19 4.07 14.83
C SER A 5 33.70 4.08 14.50
N GLN A 6 34.54 3.68 15.45
CA GLN A 6 36.00 3.60 15.28
C GLN A 6 36.40 2.67 14.13
N THR A 7 35.66 1.57 13.95
CA THR A 7 35.77 0.66 12.81
C THR A 7 34.46 0.65 12.03
N ILE A 8 34.54 0.40 10.72
CA ILE A 8 33.37 0.36 9.84
C ILE A 8 33.37 -0.87 8.90
N GLY A 9 34.25 -1.85 9.15
CA GLY A 9 34.51 -2.93 8.19
C GLY A 9 33.30 -3.82 7.93
N ALA A 10 32.58 -4.21 8.99
CA ALA A 10 31.39 -5.04 8.90
C ALA A 10 30.23 -4.27 8.27
N ILE A 11 29.95 -3.03 8.72
CA ILE A 11 28.86 -2.23 8.15
C ILE A 11 29.14 -1.84 6.69
N ALA A 12 30.38 -1.51 6.34
CA ALA A 12 30.75 -1.19 4.96
C ALA A 12 30.60 -2.41 4.04
N THR A 13 31.02 -3.59 4.51
CA THR A 13 30.86 -4.84 3.76
C THR A 13 29.38 -5.19 3.55
N ALA A 14 28.57 -5.08 4.61
CA ALA A 14 27.13 -5.32 4.55
C ALA A 14 26.43 -4.29 3.63
N LEU A 15 26.80 -3.01 3.72
CA LEU A 15 26.23 -1.95 2.91
C LEU A 15 26.58 -2.14 1.43
N ALA A 16 27.82 -2.53 1.11
CA ALA A 16 28.23 -2.82 -0.26
C ALA A 16 27.42 -3.98 -0.88
N LYS A 17 27.18 -5.05 -0.11
CA LYS A 17 26.31 -6.16 -0.54
C LYS A 17 24.87 -5.71 -0.74
N ALA A 18 24.34 -4.92 0.20
CA ALA A 18 22.98 -4.40 0.09
C ALA A 18 22.83 -3.47 -1.13
N GLN A 19 23.81 -2.61 -1.40
CA GLN A 19 23.80 -1.71 -2.55
C GLN A 19 23.82 -2.45 -3.90
N ALA A 20 24.39 -3.65 -3.96
CA ALA A 20 24.33 -4.48 -5.17
C ALA A 20 22.90 -4.98 -5.50
N GLU A 21 22.02 -5.03 -4.49
CA GLU A 21 20.62 -5.45 -4.62
C GLU A 21 19.64 -4.25 -4.62
N LEU A 22 20.11 -3.08 -4.22
CA LEU A 22 19.29 -1.89 -4.01
C LEU A 22 19.02 -1.18 -5.33
N GLU A 23 17.75 -0.99 -5.65
CA GLU A 23 17.32 -0.23 -6.82
C GLU A 23 16.94 1.22 -6.45
N ASN A 24 16.82 2.09 -7.45
CA ASN A 24 16.27 3.41 -7.24
C ASN A 24 14.74 3.33 -7.05
N PRO A 25 14.16 4.06 -6.09
CA PRO A 25 12.72 4.04 -5.87
C PRO A 25 11.96 4.73 -7.01
N GLU A 26 10.75 4.24 -7.30
CA GLU A 26 9.89 4.85 -8.31
C GLU A 26 9.50 6.29 -7.94
N LYS A 27 9.68 7.21 -8.90
CA LYS A 27 9.43 8.65 -8.73
C LYS A 27 7.96 8.99 -9.01
N THR A 28 7.07 8.52 -8.14
CA THR A 28 5.62 8.62 -8.33
C THR A 28 5.02 9.97 -7.96
N MET A 29 5.77 10.84 -7.28
CA MET A 29 5.31 12.15 -6.83
C MET A 29 5.80 13.23 -7.79
N VAL A 30 5.04 14.32 -7.93
CA VAL A 30 5.45 15.53 -8.67
C VAL A 30 5.44 16.70 -7.71
N ALA A 31 6.48 17.52 -7.73
CA ALA A 31 6.54 18.81 -7.06
C ALA A 31 6.76 19.91 -8.10
N THR A 32 6.19 21.08 -7.85
CA THR A 32 6.37 22.26 -8.70
C THR A 32 6.98 23.38 -7.86
N ILE A 33 8.13 23.88 -8.29
CA ILE A 33 8.77 25.06 -7.74
C ILE A 33 8.22 26.25 -8.52
N PRO A 34 7.47 27.18 -7.89
CA PRO A 34 7.02 28.38 -8.55
C PRO A 34 8.22 29.25 -8.95
N ALA A 35 8.25 29.72 -10.18
CA ALA A 35 9.24 30.69 -10.67
C ALA A 35 8.55 31.69 -11.60
N ALA A 36 9.11 32.89 -11.73
CA ALA A 36 8.52 33.99 -12.50
C ALA A 36 8.38 33.67 -14.00
N ASP A 37 9.11 32.67 -14.50
CA ASP A 37 9.18 32.18 -15.88
C ASP A 37 8.33 30.91 -16.13
N GLY A 38 7.43 30.54 -15.22
CA GLY A 38 6.50 29.42 -15.40
C GLY A 38 6.71 28.23 -14.46
N GLY A 39 7.71 28.31 -13.57
CA GLY A 39 7.99 27.27 -12.57
C GLY A 39 8.58 25.99 -13.15
N ARG A 40 9.25 25.21 -12.30
CA ARG A 40 9.86 23.93 -12.69
C ARG A 40 9.20 22.80 -11.94
N SER A 41 8.74 21.79 -12.67
CA SER A 41 8.17 20.59 -12.07
C SER A 41 9.18 19.44 -12.15
N PHE A 42 9.28 18.66 -11.08
CA PHE A 42 10.15 17.48 -11.02
C PHE A 42 9.47 16.32 -10.34
N ARG A 43 9.85 15.11 -10.77
CA ARG A 43 9.36 13.89 -10.14
C ARG A 43 10.28 13.45 -9.02
N TYR A 44 9.69 12.88 -7.98
CA TYR A 44 10.42 12.34 -6.86
C TYR A 44 9.71 11.14 -6.23
N ALA A 45 10.46 10.31 -5.51
CA ALA A 45 9.97 9.18 -4.76
C ALA A 45 9.46 9.63 -3.39
N SER A 46 8.38 9.04 -2.90
CA SER A 46 7.89 9.33 -1.55
C SER A 46 8.85 8.81 -0.47
N LEU A 47 8.86 9.43 0.72
CA LEU A 47 9.62 8.91 1.87
C LEU A 47 9.18 7.47 2.22
N ALA A 48 7.88 7.17 2.12
CA ALA A 48 7.34 5.85 2.41
C ALA A 48 7.88 4.78 1.44
N SER A 49 7.84 5.02 0.13
CA SER A 49 8.37 4.08 -0.86
C SER A 49 9.87 3.88 -0.71
N GLY A 50 10.61 4.96 -0.40
CA GLY A 50 12.03 4.88 -0.07
C GLY A 50 12.32 4.01 1.15
N LEU A 51 11.60 4.23 2.26
CA LEU A 51 11.76 3.45 3.48
C LEU A 51 11.39 1.97 3.27
N ASP A 52 10.33 1.67 2.52
CA ASP A 52 9.92 0.29 2.24
C ASP A 52 11.01 -0.47 1.46
N LEU A 53 11.60 0.18 0.46
CA LEU A 53 12.69 -0.38 -0.35
C LEU A 53 13.97 -0.58 0.49
N VAL A 54 14.39 0.47 1.18
CA VAL A 54 15.62 0.48 1.99
C VAL A 54 15.54 -0.51 3.13
N ARG A 55 14.42 -0.56 3.89
CA ARG A 55 14.27 -1.49 5.02
C ARG A 55 14.28 -2.94 4.57
N LYS A 56 13.64 -3.23 3.42
CA LYS A 56 13.60 -4.59 2.87
C LYS A 56 15.01 -5.06 2.50
N CYS A 57 15.80 -4.21 1.85
CA CYS A 57 17.14 -4.54 1.38
C CYS A 57 18.17 -4.54 2.52
N LEU A 58 18.29 -3.44 3.25
CA LEU A 58 19.27 -3.29 4.33
C LEU A 58 19.06 -4.30 5.46
N GLY A 59 17.80 -4.62 5.78
CA GLY A 59 17.48 -5.60 6.82
C GLY A 59 17.93 -7.03 6.50
N GLN A 60 18.10 -7.38 5.22
CA GLN A 60 18.66 -8.69 4.82
C GLN A 60 20.16 -8.79 5.09
N HIS A 61 20.84 -7.64 5.17
CA HIS A 61 22.26 -7.50 5.47
C HIS A 61 22.49 -6.95 6.89
N GLU A 62 21.53 -7.17 7.79
CA GLU A 62 21.62 -6.82 9.21
C GLU A 62 21.88 -5.32 9.50
N ILE A 63 21.46 -4.45 8.59
CA ILE A 63 21.55 -2.99 8.74
C ILE A 63 20.19 -2.41 9.08
N ALA A 64 20.13 -1.68 10.19
CA ALA A 64 18.99 -0.87 10.62
C ALA A 64 19.20 0.61 10.28
N VAL A 65 18.11 1.32 9.99
CA VAL A 65 18.09 2.77 9.76
C VAL A 65 17.43 3.45 10.94
N MET A 66 18.10 4.45 11.52
CA MET A 66 17.55 5.32 12.56
C MET A 66 17.61 6.77 12.12
N GLN A 67 16.53 7.52 12.35
CA GLN A 67 16.45 8.94 12.05
C GLN A 67 15.95 9.69 13.28
N THR A 68 16.82 10.48 13.88
CA THR A 68 16.53 11.24 15.10
C THR A 68 16.61 12.73 14.82
N THR A 69 15.72 13.50 15.46
CA THR A 69 15.65 14.95 15.30
C THR A 69 16.08 15.60 16.59
N ALA A 70 16.97 16.58 16.50
CA ALA A 70 17.42 17.41 17.61
C ALA A 70 17.06 18.87 17.33
N ILE A 71 16.71 19.61 18.38
CA ILE A 71 16.52 21.06 18.33
C ILE A 71 17.83 21.69 18.79
N GLY A 72 18.62 22.20 17.85
CA GLY A 72 19.86 22.93 18.16
C GLY A 72 19.57 24.38 18.57
N GLN A 73 20.62 25.17 18.79
CA GLN A 73 20.49 26.57 19.21
C GLN A 73 19.79 27.46 18.17
N ALA A 74 20.09 27.26 16.88
CA ALA A 74 19.52 28.06 15.78
C ALA A 74 18.71 27.23 14.77
N GLN A 75 19.00 25.94 14.65
CA GLN A 75 18.39 25.07 13.64
C GLN A 75 17.91 23.75 14.23
N ILE A 76 16.81 23.23 13.67
CA ILE A 76 16.43 21.84 13.82
C ILE A 76 17.35 21.00 12.94
N VAL A 77 17.86 19.91 13.49
CA VAL A 77 18.86 19.06 12.86
C VAL A 77 18.36 17.62 12.85
N LEU A 78 18.52 16.95 11.72
CA LEU A 78 18.21 15.54 11.54
C LEU A 78 19.52 14.75 11.52
N THR A 79 19.61 13.68 12.31
CA THR A 79 20.69 12.69 12.21
C THR A 79 20.11 11.41 11.63
N THR A 80 20.66 10.96 10.50
CA THR A 80 20.38 9.64 9.92
C THR A 80 21.55 8.72 10.24
N LEU A 81 21.28 7.56 10.79
CA LEU A 81 22.26 6.58 11.25
C LEU A 81 21.94 5.22 10.62
N LEU A 82 22.94 4.58 10.02
CA LEU A 82 22.92 3.17 9.65
C LEU A 82 23.68 2.41 10.73
N VAL A 83 23.06 1.39 11.32
CA VAL A 83 23.64 0.56 12.39
C VAL A 83 23.62 -0.89 11.96
N HIS A 84 24.74 -1.58 12.06
CA HIS A 84 24.86 -3.00 11.75
C HIS A 84 24.80 -3.85 13.03
N ALA A 85 24.42 -5.12 12.92
CA ALA A 85 24.36 -6.06 14.06
C ALA A 85 25.69 -6.23 14.82
N SER A 86 26.83 -5.93 14.18
CA SER A 86 28.14 -5.89 14.84
C SER A 86 28.33 -4.73 15.82
N GLY A 87 27.42 -3.76 15.84
CA GLY A 87 27.55 -2.51 16.60
C GLY A 87 28.29 -1.40 15.84
N GLU A 88 28.82 -1.67 14.66
CA GLU A 88 29.39 -0.63 13.79
C GLU A 88 28.28 0.23 13.16
N TRP A 89 28.58 1.51 12.96
CA TRP A 89 27.61 2.46 12.46
C TRP A 89 28.25 3.57 11.62
N VAL A 90 27.46 4.12 10.70
CA VAL A 90 27.79 5.34 9.96
C VAL A 90 26.61 6.29 10.03
N SER A 91 26.87 7.59 10.14
CA SER A 91 25.85 8.61 10.32
C SER A 91 26.08 9.83 9.46
N SER A 92 25.00 10.54 9.18
CA SER A 92 25.01 11.84 8.53
C SER A 92 24.02 12.78 9.21
N THR A 93 24.51 13.98 9.51
CA THR A 93 23.73 15.06 10.10
C THR A 93 23.37 16.10 9.03
N TRP A 94 22.08 16.42 8.95
CA TRP A 94 21.47 17.31 7.96
C TRP A 94 20.69 18.46 8.63
N PRO A 95 20.89 19.73 8.24
CA PRO A 95 20.12 20.86 8.74
C PRO A 95 18.71 20.87 8.13
N VAL A 96 17.68 20.96 8.97
CA VAL A 96 16.27 20.87 8.52
C VAL A 96 15.69 22.25 8.24
N CYS A 97 15.57 23.08 9.28
CA CYS A 97 15.04 24.45 9.19
C CYS A 97 15.44 25.24 10.45
N PRO A 98 15.31 26.58 10.46
CA PRO A 98 15.50 27.38 11.67
C PRO A 98 14.52 26.97 12.77
N VAL A 99 14.96 27.04 14.04
CA VAL A 99 14.08 26.81 15.19
C VAL A 99 12.96 27.86 15.26
N ALA A 100 13.29 29.08 14.86
CA ALA A 100 12.40 30.24 14.83
C ALA A 100 11.24 30.13 13.82
N GLU A 101 11.24 29.15 12.90
CA GLU A 101 10.15 28.94 11.94
C GLU A 101 8.81 28.73 12.69
N PRO A 102 7.84 29.64 12.61
CA PRO A 102 6.64 29.55 13.43
C PRO A 102 5.64 28.50 12.93
N SER A 103 5.69 28.14 11.64
CA SER A 103 4.72 27.21 11.05
C SER A 103 5.09 25.76 11.31
N ALA A 104 4.27 25.08 12.10
CA ALA A 104 4.38 23.63 12.30
C ALA A 104 4.27 22.84 10.98
N HIS A 105 3.48 23.35 10.02
CA HIS A 105 3.35 22.74 8.70
C HIS A 105 4.66 22.82 7.90
N ILE A 106 5.31 24.00 7.90
CA ILE A 106 6.59 24.19 7.21
C ILE A 106 7.67 23.34 7.88
N LYS A 107 7.73 23.30 9.21
CA LYS A 107 8.61 22.40 9.97
C LYS A 107 8.41 20.93 9.59
N GLY A 108 7.16 20.47 9.52
CA GLY A 108 6.84 19.09 9.13
C GLY A 108 7.22 18.76 7.68
N ALA A 109 6.99 19.69 6.76
CA ALA A 109 7.39 19.55 5.35
C ALA A 109 8.92 19.50 5.20
N ALA A 110 9.63 20.42 5.85
CA ALA A 110 11.09 20.45 5.86
C ALA A 110 11.68 19.17 6.46
N LEU A 111 11.11 18.65 7.55
CA LEU A 111 11.57 17.41 8.16
C LEU A 111 11.32 16.19 7.26
N THR A 112 10.16 16.14 6.59
CA THR A 112 9.85 15.06 5.64
C THR A 112 10.81 15.09 4.46
N TYR A 113 11.11 16.29 3.95
CA TYR A 113 12.12 16.51 2.92
C TYR A 113 13.49 16.03 3.41
N ALA A 114 14.01 16.57 4.51
CA ALA A 114 15.32 16.21 5.06
C ALA A 114 15.47 14.69 5.29
N ARG A 115 14.44 14.02 5.82
CA ARG A 115 14.46 12.57 6.04
C ARG A 115 14.64 11.76 4.77
N ARG A 116 14.06 12.22 3.66
CA ARG A 116 14.20 11.55 2.37
C ARG A 116 15.61 11.71 1.81
N TYR A 117 16.10 12.94 1.71
CA TYR A 117 17.43 13.21 1.14
C TYR A 117 18.53 12.62 1.99
N ALA A 118 18.51 12.85 3.32
CA ALA A 118 19.56 12.35 4.21
C ALA A 118 19.65 10.82 4.16
N LEU A 119 18.51 10.11 4.05
CA LEU A 119 18.52 8.67 3.89
C LEU A 119 19.06 8.25 2.52
N PHE A 120 18.53 8.83 1.45
CA PHE A 120 18.84 8.40 0.09
C PHE A 120 20.29 8.64 -0.27
N THR A 121 20.84 9.77 0.14
CA THR A 121 22.28 10.07 0.02
C THR A 121 23.12 9.06 0.81
N LEU A 122 22.72 8.71 2.03
CA LEU A 122 23.52 7.83 2.89
C LEU A 122 23.53 6.38 2.40
N VAL A 123 22.44 5.91 1.79
CA VAL A 123 22.33 4.55 1.23
C VAL A 123 22.74 4.46 -0.23
N GLY A 124 22.96 5.59 -0.91
CA GLY A 124 23.42 5.64 -2.30
C GLY A 124 22.33 5.42 -3.36
N ILE A 125 21.12 5.94 -3.16
CA ILE A 125 20.02 5.88 -4.15
C ILE A 125 19.58 7.25 -4.62
N ALA A 126 19.08 7.32 -5.86
CA ALA A 126 18.51 8.52 -6.45
C ALA A 126 16.98 8.51 -6.33
N GLY A 127 16.44 9.52 -5.62
CA GLY A 127 15.01 9.65 -5.35
C GLY A 127 14.29 10.72 -6.15
N GLU A 128 14.95 11.49 -6.99
CA GLU A 128 14.32 12.50 -7.85
C GLU A 128 14.96 12.56 -9.23
N ASP A 129 14.27 13.21 -10.16
CA ASP A 129 14.85 13.60 -11.44
C ASP A 129 15.93 14.65 -11.22
N ASP A 130 17.07 14.47 -11.88
CA ASP A 130 18.15 15.45 -11.87
C ASP A 130 17.69 16.67 -12.69
N LEU A 131 17.46 17.77 -11.99
CA LEU A 131 16.93 19.01 -12.58
C LEU A 131 17.92 19.70 -13.52
N ASP A 132 19.22 19.39 -13.38
CA ASP A 132 20.30 20.01 -14.13
C ASP A 132 20.83 19.07 -15.24
N ALA A 133 20.32 17.84 -15.33
CA ALA A 133 20.65 16.95 -16.42
C ALA A 133 20.02 17.47 -17.73
N PRO A 134 20.80 17.72 -18.78
CA PRO A 134 20.24 18.08 -20.07
C PRO A 134 19.30 16.97 -20.53
N ASP A 135 18.14 17.35 -21.03
CA ASP A 135 17.09 16.44 -21.46
C ASP A 135 17.64 15.57 -22.61
N LEU A 136 18.12 14.36 -22.30
CA LEU A 136 18.71 13.42 -23.27
C LEU A 136 17.69 13.00 -24.35
N SER A 137 16.41 13.36 -24.17
CA SER A 137 15.35 13.24 -25.17
C SER A 137 15.50 14.19 -26.37
N THR A 138 16.35 15.21 -26.27
CA THR A 138 16.68 16.13 -27.39
C THR A 138 17.89 15.69 -28.21
N ALA A 139 18.68 14.74 -27.70
CA ALA A 139 19.69 14.06 -28.49
C ALA A 139 19.01 12.90 -29.24
N GLY A 140 18.54 13.18 -30.45
CA GLY A 140 18.22 12.11 -31.40
C GLY A 140 19.41 11.12 -31.50
N PRO A 141 19.17 9.87 -31.91
CA PRO A 141 20.26 8.92 -32.12
C PRO A 141 21.34 9.57 -32.98
N PRO A 142 22.65 9.41 -32.67
CA PRO A 142 23.71 10.00 -33.47
C PRO A 142 23.48 9.59 -34.92
N GLY A 143 23.18 10.59 -35.75
CA GLY A 143 22.93 10.39 -37.16
C GLY A 143 24.09 9.60 -37.74
N GLU A 144 23.78 8.50 -38.42
CA GLU A 144 24.75 7.66 -39.09
C GLU A 144 25.72 8.56 -39.87
N PRO A 145 27.05 8.40 -39.69
CA PRO A 145 28.00 9.12 -40.51
C PRO A 145 27.78 8.69 -41.96
N LYS A 146 27.29 9.62 -42.78
CA LYS A 146 27.20 9.44 -44.24
C LYS A 146 28.56 8.93 -44.73
N GLY A 147 28.54 7.71 -45.26
CA GLY A 147 29.73 6.99 -45.69
C GLY A 147 30.57 7.83 -46.66
N ARG A 148 31.81 8.07 -46.25
CA ARG A 148 32.89 8.42 -47.19
C ARG A 148 33.51 7.09 -47.61
N GLN A 149 33.39 6.77 -48.89
CA GLN A 149 33.98 5.58 -49.52
C GLN A 149 35.49 5.53 -49.24
N PRO A 150 36.04 4.38 -48.81
CA PRO A 150 37.45 4.10 -49.00
C PRO A 150 37.66 3.48 -50.38
N ASP A 151 38.60 4.09 -51.09
CA ASP A 151 39.07 3.72 -52.40
C ASP A 151 39.62 2.29 -52.44
N THR A 152 39.43 1.65 -53.58
CA THR A 152 39.73 0.24 -53.85
C THR A 152 41.22 -0.10 -53.77
N GLY A 153 41.52 -1.33 -53.33
CA GLY A 153 42.87 -1.80 -53.03
C GLY A 153 43.77 -2.13 -54.22
N ARG A 154 45.00 -2.56 -53.88
CA ARG A 154 45.93 -3.22 -54.80
C ARG A 154 46.22 -4.64 -54.27
N ALA A 155 46.12 -5.58 -55.20
CA ALA A 155 46.10 -7.03 -55.13
C ALA A 155 47.29 -7.74 -54.44
N LEU A 156 47.09 -8.97 -53.95
CA LEU A 156 47.45 -10.24 -54.62
C LEU A 156 47.35 -11.46 -53.67
N GLY A 157 46.85 -12.59 -54.18
CA GLY A 157 47.16 -13.95 -53.67
C GLY A 157 46.01 -14.80 -53.09
N LYS A 158 45.42 -15.67 -53.92
CA LYS A 158 44.83 -16.98 -53.52
C LYS A 158 45.91 -18.08 -53.78
N PRO A 159 45.77 -19.40 -53.47
CA PRO A 159 44.61 -20.18 -52.97
C PRO A 159 44.93 -21.28 -51.90
N ASN A 160 43.91 -21.84 -51.23
CA ASN A 160 43.54 -23.29 -51.27
C ASN A 160 42.36 -23.64 -50.32
N GLN A 161 41.45 -24.50 -50.79
CA GLN A 161 40.39 -25.20 -50.03
C GLN A 161 40.96 -26.54 -49.45
N PRO A 162 40.21 -27.47 -48.78
CA PRO A 162 38.77 -27.55 -48.44
C PRO A 162 38.40 -28.07 -47.01
N ALA A 163 37.08 -28.00 -46.73
CA ALA A 163 36.22 -28.92 -45.95
C ALA A 163 36.54 -29.32 -44.49
N ASN A 164 35.67 -28.93 -43.55
CA ASN A 164 34.73 -29.83 -42.84
C ASN A 164 34.01 -29.10 -41.69
N LYS A 165 32.68 -29.10 -41.68
CA LYS A 165 31.85 -28.83 -40.49
C LYS A 165 30.78 -29.92 -40.38
N PRO A 166 30.78 -30.74 -39.32
CA PRO A 166 29.62 -31.53 -38.97
C PRO A 166 28.64 -30.73 -38.11
N THR A 167 27.37 -30.94 -38.38
CA THR A 167 26.21 -30.50 -37.62
C THR A 167 26.02 -31.37 -36.38
N HIS A 168 25.95 -30.77 -35.19
CA HIS A 168 25.30 -31.39 -34.03
C HIS A 168 24.37 -30.40 -33.33
N HIS A 169 23.11 -30.82 -33.24
CA HIS A 169 22.04 -30.21 -32.46
C HIS A 169 22.39 -30.18 -30.96
N ARG A 170 22.16 -29.04 -30.30
CA ARG A 170 22.12 -28.93 -28.83
C ARG A 170 20.79 -28.28 -28.41
N PRO A 171 20.01 -28.86 -27.49
CA PRO A 171 18.76 -28.27 -27.01
C PRO A 171 18.99 -27.09 -26.04
N PRO A 172 17.98 -26.22 -25.82
CA PRO A 172 18.11 -25.04 -24.97
C PRO A 172 18.18 -25.39 -23.47
N PRO A 173 18.87 -24.59 -22.64
CA PRO A 173 19.00 -24.85 -21.21
C PRO A 173 17.71 -24.53 -20.43
N GLN A 174 17.39 -25.41 -19.49
CA GLN A 174 16.24 -25.35 -18.58
C GLN A 174 16.42 -24.27 -17.50
N GLN A 175 15.32 -23.59 -17.14
CA GLN A 175 15.25 -22.60 -16.07
C GLN A 175 15.41 -23.25 -14.68
N PRO A 176 16.12 -22.63 -13.72
CA PRO A 176 16.16 -23.12 -12.35
C PRO A 176 14.82 -22.87 -11.64
N GLN A 177 14.26 -23.92 -11.05
CA GLN A 177 13.06 -23.85 -10.22
C GLN A 177 13.36 -23.10 -8.90
N ARG A 178 12.48 -22.16 -8.54
CA ARG A 178 12.50 -21.45 -7.25
C ARG A 178 12.14 -22.39 -6.10
N PRO A 179 12.82 -22.32 -4.93
CA PRO A 179 12.38 -23.03 -3.74
C PRO A 179 11.09 -22.39 -3.17
N ALA A 180 10.19 -23.26 -2.70
CA ALA A 180 8.93 -22.90 -2.08
C ALA A 180 9.15 -22.03 -0.82
N ARG A 181 8.41 -20.92 -0.75
CA ARG A 181 8.46 -19.98 0.36
C ARG A 181 7.67 -20.55 1.54
N GLY A 182 8.36 -20.85 2.64
CA GLY A 182 7.74 -21.26 3.90
C GLY A 182 6.65 -20.26 4.34
N GLU A 183 5.49 -20.82 4.63
CA GLU A 183 4.28 -20.13 5.07
C GLU A 183 4.51 -19.60 6.49
N ARG A 184 4.58 -18.27 6.65
CA ARG A 184 4.60 -17.64 7.98
C ARG A 184 3.19 -17.75 8.56
N THR A 185 3.02 -18.68 9.49
CA THR A 185 1.80 -18.82 10.29
C THR A 185 1.51 -17.51 11.01
N LYS A 186 0.38 -16.88 10.68
CA LYS A 186 -0.20 -15.80 11.50
C LYS A 186 -0.54 -16.39 12.87
N ALA A 187 -0.27 -15.65 13.95
CA ALA A 187 -0.76 -16.04 15.28
C ALA A 187 -2.27 -16.30 15.18
N PRO A 188 -2.78 -17.45 15.65
CA PRO A 188 -4.17 -17.83 15.44
C PRO A 188 -5.06 -16.85 16.21
N ALA A 189 -6.09 -16.33 15.53
CA ALA A 189 -7.19 -15.64 16.21
C ALA A 189 -7.77 -16.57 17.28
N LEU A 190 -8.15 -16.01 18.43
CA LEU A 190 -8.80 -16.78 19.47
C LEU A 190 -10.05 -17.47 18.89
N PRO A 191 -10.35 -18.72 19.30
CA PRO A 191 -11.64 -19.34 19.01
C PRO A 191 -12.79 -18.41 19.41
N LEU A 192 -13.92 -18.46 18.69
CA LEU A 192 -15.02 -17.49 18.84
C LEU A 192 -15.46 -17.31 20.31
N ASP A 193 -15.62 -18.41 21.07
CA ASP A 193 -16.02 -18.35 22.48
C ASP A 193 -14.96 -17.69 23.38
N ALA A 194 -13.67 -17.83 23.04
CA ALA A 194 -12.57 -17.21 23.77
C ALA A 194 -12.41 -15.72 23.40
N SER A 195 -12.69 -15.38 22.14
CA SER A 195 -12.77 -13.99 21.67
C SER A 195 -13.91 -13.25 22.36
N GLU A 196 -15.08 -13.86 22.48
CA GLU A 196 -16.23 -13.29 23.18
C GLU A 196 -15.94 -13.05 24.67
N ARG A 197 -15.37 -14.04 25.37
CA ARG A 197 -15.00 -13.87 26.79
C ARG A 197 -13.99 -12.75 27.00
N LEU A 198 -12.96 -12.68 26.17
CA LEU A 198 -11.96 -11.61 26.24
C LEU A 198 -12.59 -10.24 25.92
N GLN A 199 -13.50 -10.18 24.95
CA GLN A 199 -14.23 -8.96 24.63
C GLN A 199 -15.11 -8.48 25.79
N GLN A 200 -15.88 -9.38 26.42
CA GLN A 200 -16.69 -9.05 27.58
C GLN A 200 -15.83 -8.56 28.76
N GLN A 201 -14.69 -9.22 29.01
CA GLN A 201 -13.74 -8.79 30.03
C GLN A 201 -13.23 -7.36 29.75
N LEU A 202 -12.76 -7.09 28.52
CA LEU A 202 -12.22 -5.78 28.15
C LEU A 202 -13.28 -4.66 28.25
N ILE A 203 -14.52 -4.92 27.85
CA ILE A 203 -15.61 -3.95 27.99
C ILE A 203 -15.94 -3.70 29.46
N SER A 204 -15.92 -4.73 30.31
CA SER A 204 -16.15 -4.57 31.75
C SER A 204 -15.06 -3.74 32.44
N GLU A 205 -13.78 -3.96 32.08
CA GLU A 205 -12.66 -3.17 32.59
C GLU A 205 -12.77 -1.70 32.15
N LEU A 206 -13.15 -1.47 30.88
CA LEU A 206 -13.34 -0.14 30.34
C LEU A 206 -14.46 0.64 31.06
N ALA A 207 -15.54 -0.03 31.47
CA ALA A 207 -16.64 0.59 32.21
C ALA A 207 -16.21 1.13 33.59
N GLN A 208 -15.16 0.57 34.18
CA GLN A 208 -14.65 0.98 35.50
C GLN A 208 -13.71 2.20 35.44
N ILE A 209 -13.27 2.61 34.25
CA ILE A 209 -12.31 3.72 34.09
C ILE A 209 -13.06 5.04 33.95
N SER A 210 -12.84 5.98 34.87
CA SER A 210 -13.48 7.31 34.87
C SER A 210 -12.53 8.46 34.53
N GLU A 211 -11.22 8.22 34.51
CA GLU A 211 -10.19 9.26 34.29
C GLU A 211 -9.54 9.15 32.91
N ALA A 212 -9.23 10.30 32.29
CA ALA A 212 -8.68 10.37 30.93
C ALA A 212 -7.28 9.74 30.81
N GLU A 213 -6.44 9.92 31.83
CA GLU A 213 -5.07 9.37 31.86
C GLU A 213 -5.07 7.84 32.07
N ALA A 214 -5.99 7.34 32.90
CA ALA A 214 -6.22 5.91 33.09
C ALA A 214 -6.77 5.25 31.80
N LEU A 215 -7.59 5.96 31.02
CA LEU A 215 -8.13 5.49 29.74
C LEU A 215 -7.04 5.35 28.67
N ALA A 216 -6.09 6.29 28.61
CA ALA A 216 -4.94 6.23 27.71
C ALA A 216 -4.00 5.05 28.05
N THR A 217 -3.73 4.85 29.34
CA THR A 217 -2.91 3.73 29.83
C THR A 217 -3.56 2.38 29.53
N TRP A 218 -4.88 2.28 29.71
CA TRP A 218 -5.65 1.09 29.35
C TRP A 218 -5.59 0.80 27.84
N ALA A 219 -5.73 1.82 26.99
CA ALA A 219 -5.66 1.66 25.53
C ALA A 219 -4.31 1.07 25.09
N HIS A 220 -3.19 1.55 25.64
CA HIS A 220 -1.87 1.02 25.34
C HIS A 220 -1.70 -0.46 25.70
N ARG A 221 -2.26 -0.89 26.84
CA ARG A 221 -2.23 -2.28 27.30
C ARG A 221 -3.12 -3.22 26.46
N VAL A 222 -4.27 -2.73 26.00
CA VAL A 222 -5.29 -3.55 25.32
C VAL A 222 -5.06 -3.68 23.81
N LEU A 223 -4.26 -2.80 23.21
CA LEU A 223 -3.92 -2.85 21.77
C LEU A 223 -3.38 -4.22 21.29
N PRO A 224 -2.45 -4.89 21.99
CA PRO A 224 -1.99 -6.22 21.61
C PRO A 224 -3.03 -7.33 21.80
N LEU A 225 -3.92 -7.19 22.80
CA LEU A 225 -4.99 -8.16 23.10
C LEU A 225 -6.12 -8.08 22.07
N LYS A 226 -6.47 -6.86 21.63
CA LYS A 226 -7.44 -6.63 20.56
C LYS A 226 -7.06 -7.30 19.24
N ASN A 227 -5.76 -7.40 18.96
CA ASN A 227 -5.25 -8.08 17.76
C ASN A 227 -5.44 -9.62 17.80
N GLN A 228 -5.88 -10.18 18.93
CA GLN A 228 -6.19 -11.60 19.12
C GLN A 228 -7.70 -11.88 19.05
N LEU A 229 -8.54 -10.84 19.09
CA LEU A 229 -10.00 -10.94 18.98
C LEU A 229 -10.42 -11.19 17.52
N SER A 230 -11.62 -11.74 17.36
CA SER A 230 -12.34 -11.74 16.09
C SER A 230 -12.59 -10.29 15.62
N ALA A 231 -12.76 -10.08 14.32
CA ALA A 231 -13.03 -8.75 13.78
C ALA A 231 -14.30 -8.13 14.35
N ALA A 232 -15.35 -8.94 14.57
CA ALA A 232 -16.61 -8.49 15.15
C ALA A 232 -16.44 -8.08 16.63
N ASP A 233 -15.67 -8.83 17.41
CA ASP A 233 -15.47 -8.54 18.82
C ASP A 233 -14.50 -7.38 19.04
N ALA A 234 -13.47 -7.25 18.21
CA ALA A 234 -12.59 -6.09 18.19
C ALA A 234 -13.37 -4.79 17.92
N GLN A 235 -14.34 -4.82 16.99
CA GLN A 235 -15.21 -3.68 16.71
C GLN A 235 -16.08 -3.29 17.91
N LYS A 236 -16.61 -4.27 18.67
CA LYS A 236 -17.38 -3.99 19.89
C LYS A 236 -16.53 -3.30 20.96
N VAL A 237 -15.29 -3.74 21.16
CA VAL A 237 -14.33 -3.12 22.10
C VAL A 237 -13.97 -1.70 21.65
N GLU A 238 -13.77 -1.47 20.35
CA GLU A 238 -13.51 -0.13 19.79
C GLU A 238 -14.69 0.82 19.95
N ALA A 239 -15.91 0.35 19.69
CA ALA A 239 -17.13 1.13 19.86
C ALA A 239 -17.35 1.53 21.33
N ALA A 240 -17.14 0.59 22.26
CA ALA A 240 -17.21 0.87 23.69
C ALA A 240 -16.16 1.90 24.12
N PHE A 241 -14.92 1.79 23.62
CA PHE A 241 -13.84 2.74 23.91
C PHE A 241 -14.14 4.15 23.40
N ALA A 242 -14.66 4.27 22.18
CA ALA A 242 -15.08 5.56 21.62
C ALA A 242 -16.18 6.20 22.47
N ALA A 243 -17.21 5.44 22.85
CA ALA A 243 -18.28 5.93 23.72
C ALA A 243 -17.76 6.37 25.09
N ARG A 244 -16.77 5.67 25.66
CA ARG A 244 -16.18 6.05 26.95
C ARG A 244 -15.30 7.29 26.86
N LEU A 245 -14.56 7.45 25.76
CA LEU A 245 -13.75 8.63 25.50
C LEU A 245 -14.61 9.91 25.40
N ASP A 246 -15.78 9.81 24.77
CA ASP A 246 -16.73 10.93 24.68
C ASP A 246 -17.29 11.32 26.06
N GLN A 247 -17.55 10.34 26.94
CA GLN A 247 -18.05 10.59 28.30
C GLN A 247 -17.01 11.26 29.20
N VAL A 248 -15.75 10.84 29.11
CA VAL A 248 -14.64 11.39 29.94
C VAL A 248 -14.18 12.76 29.43
N SER A 249 -14.52 13.13 28.19
CA SER A 249 -14.15 14.41 27.55
C SER A 249 -15.20 15.51 27.66
N ALA A 250 -16.36 15.25 28.29
CA ALA A 250 -17.42 16.25 28.44
C ALA A 250 -17.11 17.26 29.56
N PRO A 251 -17.14 18.59 29.30
CA PRO A 251 -16.94 19.59 30.34
C PRO A 251 -18.14 19.64 31.28
N THR A 252 -17.89 19.52 32.59
CA THR A 252 -18.87 19.73 33.66
C THR A 252 -19.55 21.09 33.52
N SER A 253 -20.84 21.11 33.16
CA SER A 253 -21.62 22.34 33.05
C SER A 253 -22.08 22.82 34.43
N VAL A 254 -21.44 23.86 34.96
CA VAL A 254 -22.01 24.68 36.03
C VAL A 254 -22.70 25.87 35.37
N GLN A 255 -24.00 26.05 35.64
CA GLN A 255 -24.80 27.15 35.09
C GLN A 255 -24.44 28.50 35.73
N PRO A 256 -24.48 29.63 34.99
CA PRO A 256 -24.34 30.97 35.57
C PRO A 256 -25.70 31.69 35.68
N ALA A 257 -25.89 32.39 36.80
CA ALA A 257 -26.91 33.44 36.94
C ALA A 257 -26.30 34.83 36.65
N ASP A 258 -27.11 35.65 35.99
CA ASP A 258 -27.02 37.08 35.68
C ASP A 258 -25.95 37.95 36.38
N THR A 259 -25.21 38.78 35.61
CA THR A 259 -25.50 40.23 35.47
C THR A 259 -24.46 40.97 34.59
N ARG A 260 -25.03 41.73 33.65
CA ARG A 260 -24.59 42.95 32.92
C ARG A 260 -23.20 43.58 33.13
N GLU A 261 -22.55 43.82 31.98
CA GLU A 261 -22.14 45.13 31.40
C GLU A 261 -20.65 45.43 31.12
N LYS A 262 -20.45 45.99 29.90
CA LYS A 262 -19.37 46.83 29.36
C LYS A 262 -18.16 46.16 28.68
N THR A 263 -18.26 46.15 27.34
CA THR A 263 -17.18 46.03 26.34
C THR A 263 -16.04 47.05 26.53
N PRO A 264 -14.81 46.68 26.13
CA PRO A 264 -14.25 47.31 24.94
C PRO A 264 -13.65 46.32 23.92
N LYS A 265 -13.49 46.86 22.71
CA LYS A 265 -13.13 46.20 21.44
C LYS A 265 -11.83 45.40 21.52
N SER A 266 -11.90 44.09 21.26
CA SER A 266 -10.75 43.26 20.90
C SER A 266 -11.09 42.44 19.65
N ARG A 267 -10.17 42.46 18.68
CA ARG A 267 -10.26 41.76 17.40
C ARG A 267 -10.51 40.27 17.62
N ARG A 268 -11.71 39.84 17.25
CA ARG A 268 -12.23 38.47 17.26
C ARG A 268 -11.33 37.57 16.41
N ARG A 269 -10.39 36.87 17.06
CA ARG A 269 -9.80 35.64 16.52
C ARG A 269 -10.92 34.62 16.45
N GLN A 270 -11.33 34.23 15.24
CA GLN A 270 -12.18 33.08 15.04
C GLN A 270 -11.40 31.85 15.54
N SER A 271 -11.82 31.30 16.68
CA SER A 271 -11.43 29.96 17.09
C SER A 271 -12.10 28.99 16.12
N THR A 272 -11.33 28.54 15.13
CA THR A 272 -11.72 27.44 14.28
C THR A 272 -11.85 26.21 15.17
N GLN A 273 -13.09 25.80 15.46
CA GLN A 273 -13.36 24.49 16.05
C GLN A 273 -12.76 23.44 15.12
N VAL A 274 -11.69 22.79 15.57
CA VAL A 274 -11.08 21.66 14.87
C VAL A 274 -12.01 20.47 15.08
N ARG A 275 -12.89 20.24 14.11
CA ARG A 275 -13.56 18.95 13.98
C ARG A 275 -12.52 17.93 13.49
N PRO A 276 -12.30 16.81 14.18
CA PRO A 276 -11.44 15.77 13.65
C PRO A 276 -12.07 15.24 12.36
N ILE A 277 -11.45 15.58 11.22
CA ILE A 277 -11.73 14.90 9.96
C ILE A 277 -11.30 13.45 10.20
N THR A 278 -12.25 12.55 10.37
CA THR A 278 -12.02 11.11 10.32
C THR A 278 -11.40 10.83 8.96
N LYS A 279 -10.11 10.52 8.97
CA LYS A 279 -9.36 10.15 7.77
C LYS A 279 -10.06 8.93 7.18
N PRO A 280 -10.62 9.00 5.95
CA PRO A 280 -11.19 7.81 5.34
C PRO A 280 -10.04 6.81 5.20
N VAL A 281 -10.17 5.68 5.88
CA VAL A 281 -9.17 4.62 5.85
C VAL A 281 -9.09 4.11 4.42
N ARG A 282 -7.87 4.03 3.88
CA ARG A 282 -7.65 3.46 2.56
C ARG A 282 -7.87 1.95 2.64
N GLU A 283 -9.02 1.49 2.13
CA GLU A 283 -9.37 0.07 2.11
C GLU A 283 -8.42 -0.66 1.16
N ARG A 284 -7.68 -1.64 1.70
CA ARG A 284 -6.84 -2.57 0.92
C ARG A 284 -7.50 -3.92 0.91
N ASP A 285 -7.84 -4.42 -0.27
CA ASP A 285 -8.26 -5.80 -0.42
C ASP A 285 -7.57 -6.46 -1.62
N ARG A 286 -6.63 -7.34 -1.30
CA ARG A 286 -5.88 -8.12 -2.30
C ARG A 286 -6.77 -9.13 -3.02
N ASN A 287 -7.83 -9.61 -2.39
CA ASN A 287 -8.77 -10.54 -3.02
C ASN A 287 -9.62 -9.81 -4.05
N HIS A 288 -10.11 -8.61 -3.73
CA HIS A 288 -10.72 -7.72 -4.71
C HIS A 288 -9.81 -7.43 -5.91
N LEU A 289 -8.53 -7.09 -5.69
CA LEU A 289 -7.60 -6.84 -6.81
C LEU A 289 -7.39 -8.07 -7.71
N ARG A 290 -7.35 -9.28 -7.13
CA ARG A 290 -7.28 -10.53 -7.91
C ARG A 290 -8.57 -10.80 -8.69
N PHE A 291 -9.71 -10.53 -8.06
CA PHE A 291 -11.01 -10.63 -8.71
C PHE A 291 -11.09 -9.67 -9.90
N VAL A 292 -10.69 -8.41 -9.73
CA VAL A 292 -10.66 -7.43 -10.82
C VAL A 292 -9.73 -7.91 -11.94
N ALA A 293 -8.52 -8.40 -11.63
CA ALA A 293 -7.58 -8.93 -12.63
C ALA A 293 -8.12 -10.15 -13.42
N SER A 294 -9.12 -10.86 -12.87
CA SER A 294 -9.76 -12.00 -13.57
C SER A 294 -10.83 -11.57 -14.58
N ARG A 295 -11.26 -10.30 -14.56
CA ARG A 295 -12.30 -9.77 -15.46
C ARG A 295 -11.70 -9.32 -16.78
N PRO A 296 -12.44 -9.38 -17.90
CA PRO A 296 -11.96 -8.87 -19.18
C PRO A 296 -11.77 -7.35 -19.13
N CYS A 297 -10.87 -6.83 -19.98
CA CYS A 297 -10.63 -5.39 -20.10
C CYS A 297 -11.91 -4.63 -20.45
N LEU A 298 -12.22 -3.55 -19.72
CA LEU A 298 -13.43 -2.74 -19.98
C LEU A 298 -13.48 -2.10 -21.36
N VAL A 299 -12.33 -1.81 -21.97
CA VAL A 299 -12.27 -1.14 -23.27
C VAL A 299 -12.43 -2.11 -24.45
N CYS A 300 -11.83 -3.31 -24.37
CA CYS A 300 -11.75 -4.20 -25.54
C CYS A 300 -12.06 -5.68 -25.25
N GLY A 301 -12.49 -6.01 -24.04
CA GLY A 301 -12.86 -7.38 -23.68
C GLY A 301 -11.69 -8.38 -23.55
N ARG A 302 -10.44 -7.95 -23.79
CA ARG A 302 -9.28 -8.86 -23.75
C ARG A 302 -8.92 -9.28 -22.33
N SER A 303 -8.48 -10.54 -22.22
CA SER A 303 -7.85 -11.14 -21.05
C SER A 303 -6.43 -11.62 -21.42
N PRO A 304 -5.46 -11.62 -20.49
CA PRO A 304 -5.56 -11.18 -19.10
C PRO A 304 -5.68 -9.65 -18.98
N SER A 305 -6.35 -9.19 -17.93
CA SER A 305 -6.39 -7.79 -17.53
C SER A 305 -5.54 -7.57 -16.27
N ASP A 306 -5.17 -6.32 -16.05
CA ASP A 306 -4.51 -5.85 -14.85
C ASP A 306 -5.45 -4.87 -14.11
N PRO A 307 -5.43 -4.86 -12.77
CA PRO A 307 -6.20 -3.90 -11.98
C PRO A 307 -5.62 -2.49 -12.14
N HIS A 308 -6.49 -1.52 -12.46
CA HIS A 308 -6.15 -0.11 -12.59
C HIS A 308 -6.94 0.74 -11.59
N HIS A 309 -6.25 1.46 -10.71
CA HIS A 309 -6.85 2.37 -9.74
C HIS A 309 -7.20 3.73 -10.36
N LEU A 310 -8.46 4.14 -10.26
CA LEU A 310 -8.97 5.42 -10.76
C LEU A 310 -8.50 6.59 -9.87
N LYS A 311 -7.46 7.32 -10.29
CA LYS A 311 -6.80 8.33 -9.43
C LYS A 311 -7.68 9.54 -9.10
N PHE A 312 -8.75 9.76 -9.85
CA PHE A 312 -9.68 10.88 -9.67
C PHE A 312 -10.91 10.54 -8.80
N ALA A 313 -11.06 9.27 -8.39
CA ALA A 313 -12.22 8.83 -7.62
C ALA A 313 -12.22 9.28 -6.15
N GLU A 314 -11.04 9.59 -5.59
CA GLU A 314 -10.90 10.20 -4.26
C GLU A 314 -10.27 11.59 -4.36
N GLN A 315 -10.62 12.47 -3.42
CA GLN A 315 -9.98 13.78 -3.29
C GLN A 315 -8.45 13.61 -3.19
N ARG A 316 -7.73 14.26 -4.12
CA ARG A 316 -6.27 14.29 -4.13
C ARG A 316 -5.78 14.97 -2.85
N ALA A 317 -5.17 14.19 -1.97
CA ALA A 317 -4.42 14.67 -0.81
C ALA A 317 -2.99 14.13 -0.92
N MET A 318 -2.01 14.93 -0.48
CA MET A 318 -0.59 14.61 -0.65
C MET A 318 -0.25 13.24 -0.05
N GLY A 319 0.30 12.33 -0.87
CA GLY A 319 0.69 10.97 -0.44
C GLY A 319 -0.46 9.97 -0.28
N ARG A 320 -1.69 10.31 -0.66
CA ARG A 320 -2.85 9.41 -0.60
C ARG A 320 -2.96 8.58 -1.88
N LYS A 321 -2.75 7.26 -1.74
CA LYS A 321 -3.11 6.28 -2.78
C LYS A 321 -4.62 6.05 -2.75
N VAL A 322 -5.23 5.88 -3.92
CA VAL A 322 -6.66 5.59 -4.01
C VAL A 322 -6.97 4.22 -3.38
N SER A 323 -8.14 4.08 -2.79
CA SER A 323 -8.65 2.83 -2.23
C SER A 323 -8.83 1.75 -3.30
N ASP A 324 -8.68 0.48 -2.92
CA ASP A 324 -8.87 -0.64 -3.85
C ASP A 324 -10.32 -0.73 -4.37
N LYS A 325 -11.29 -0.06 -3.72
CA LYS A 325 -12.67 0.05 -4.19
C LYS A 325 -12.88 0.83 -5.48
N PHE A 326 -11.88 1.60 -5.90
CA PHE A 326 -11.91 2.37 -7.13
C PHE A 326 -10.99 1.75 -8.18
N THR A 327 -11.11 0.44 -8.37
CA THR A 327 -10.26 -0.34 -9.30
C THR A 327 -11.09 -0.94 -10.41
N VAL A 328 -10.57 -0.89 -11.64
CA VAL A 328 -11.21 -1.45 -12.84
C VAL A 328 -10.25 -2.33 -13.66
N PRO A 329 -10.76 -3.32 -14.43
CA PRO A 329 -9.92 -4.20 -15.24
C PRO A 329 -9.54 -3.57 -16.59
N ILE A 330 -8.24 -3.46 -16.87
CA ILE A 330 -7.72 -2.97 -18.15
C ILE A 330 -6.60 -3.87 -18.65
N CYS A 331 -6.56 -4.20 -19.95
CA CYS A 331 -5.44 -4.97 -20.51
C CYS A 331 -4.16 -4.12 -20.57
N ARG A 332 -3.00 -4.76 -20.63
CA ARG A 332 -1.69 -4.08 -20.67
C ARG A 332 -1.56 -2.99 -21.75
N ILE A 333 -2.22 -3.17 -22.89
CA ILE A 333 -2.17 -2.21 -24.00
C ILE A 333 -2.89 -0.91 -23.61
N HIS A 334 -4.16 -1.01 -23.20
CA HIS A 334 -4.93 0.15 -22.77
C HIS A 334 -4.43 0.73 -21.45
N HIS A 335 -3.85 -0.08 -20.56
CA HIS A 335 -3.25 0.41 -19.33
C HIS A 335 -2.03 1.30 -19.62
N ARG A 336 -1.17 0.90 -20.57
CA ARG A 336 -0.05 1.72 -21.04
C ARG A 336 -0.52 2.96 -21.79
N GLU A 337 -1.56 2.83 -22.61
CA GLU A 337 -2.13 3.96 -23.34
C GLU A 337 -2.69 5.03 -22.39
N LEU A 338 -3.46 4.61 -21.38
CA LEU A 338 -4.00 5.46 -20.33
C LEU A 338 -2.87 6.22 -19.62
N HIS A 339 -1.82 5.53 -19.18
CA HIS A 339 -0.68 6.21 -18.53
C HIS A 339 0.11 7.12 -19.48
N ARG A 340 0.15 6.81 -20.78
CA ARG A 340 0.82 7.66 -21.78
C ARG A 340 0.10 8.99 -22.00
N ARG A 341 -1.23 9.01 -21.97
CA ARG A 341 -2.02 10.25 -22.14
C ARG A 341 -2.00 11.15 -20.90
N GLY A 342 -1.73 10.60 -19.72
CA GLY A 342 -1.52 11.36 -18.48
C GLY A 342 -2.78 11.90 -17.79
N ASP A 343 -3.83 12.25 -18.56
CA ASP A 343 -5.14 12.60 -18.03
C ASP A 343 -6.12 11.42 -18.12
N GLU A 344 -6.33 10.75 -16.98
CA GLU A 344 -7.21 9.59 -16.87
C GLU A 344 -8.66 9.94 -17.21
N ARG A 345 -9.16 11.13 -16.81
CA ARG A 345 -10.56 11.49 -16.98
C ARG A 345 -10.90 11.67 -18.47
N ILE A 346 -10.06 12.43 -19.17
CA ILE A 346 -10.21 12.64 -20.62
C ILE A 346 -10.06 11.31 -21.37
N TRP A 347 -9.17 10.42 -20.93
CA TRP A 347 -9.02 9.12 -21.56
C TRP A 347 -10.30 8.28 -21.44
N TRP A 348 -10.89 8.17 -20.24
CA TRP A 348 -12.15 7.43 -20.04
C TRP A 348 -13.31 8.03 -20.84
N GLU A 349 -13.42 9.36 -20.88
CA GLU A 349 -14.39 10.06 -21.74
C GLU A 349 -14.19 9.72 -23.22
N SER A 350 -12.95 9.66 -23.70
CA SER A 350 -12.64 9.28 -25.09
C SER A 350 -12.98 7.82 -25.42
N GLN A 351 -13.04 6.95 -24.40
CA GLN A 351 -13.50 5.56 -24.56
C GLN A 351 -15.03 5.42 -24.43
N GLY A 352 -15.74 6.50 -24.07
CA GLY A 352 -17.19 6.49 -23.85
C GLY A 352 -17.62 5.66 -22.65
N ILE A 353 -16.73 5.45 -21.66
CA ILE A 353 -16.97 4.61 -20.50
C ILE A 353 -16.88 5.47 -19.24
N ASP A 354 -17.91 5.43 -18.39
CA ASP A 354 -17.81 5.93 -17.01
C ASP A 354 -17.29 4.79 -16.10
N PRO A 355 -16.05 4.87 -15.60
CA PRO A 355 -15.46 3.78 -14.84
C PRO A 355 -15.89 3.76 -13.36
N LEU A 356 -16.48 4.84 -12.83
CA LEU A 356 -16.85 4.92 -11.41
C LEU A 356 -18.00 3.96 -11.02
N PRO A 357 -19.13 3.89 -11.77
CA PRO A 357 -20.18 2.90 -11.53
C PRO A 357 -19.66 1.47 -11.66
N VAL A 358 -18.75 1.23 -12.60
CA VAL A 358 -18.16 -0.10 -12.82
C VAL A 358 -17.32 -0.52 -11.62
N ALA A 359 -16.45 0.36 -11.12
CA ALA A 359 -15.67 0.09 -9.92
C ALA A 359 -16.56 -0.18 -8.70
N ALA A 360 -17.63 0.61 -8.52
CA ALA A 360 -18.59 0.41 -7.45
C ALA A 360 -19.29 -0.96 -7.54
N GLY A 361 -19.72 -1.38 -8.73
CA GLY A 361 -20.34 -2.70 -8.95
C GLY A 361 -19.38 -3.86 -8.71
N LEU A 362 -18.12 -3.73 -9.16
CA LEU A 362 -17.08 -4.73 -8.88
C LEU A 362 -16.78 -4.83 -7.38
N TRP A 363 -16.75 -3.70 -6.68
CA TRP A 363 -16.54 -3.66 -5.24
C TRP A 363 -17.70 -4.31 -4.49
N ALA A 364 -18.94 -4.00 -4.85
CA ALA A 364 -20.13 -4.64 -4.30
C ALA A 364 -20.11 -6.16 -4.52
N THR A 365 -19.72 -6.63 -5.70
CA THR A 365 -19.67 -8.08 -5.99
C THR A 365 -18.69 -8.82 -5.06
N THR A 366 -17.55 -8.22 -4.71
CA THR A 366 -16.58 -8.85 -3.81
C THR A 366 -16.86 -8.60 -2.33
N HIS A 367 -17.68 -7.59 -2.01
CA HIS A 367 -18.01 -7.15 -0.65
C HIS A 367 -19.50 -7.26 -0.33
N GLU A 368 -20.24 -8.04 -1.11
CA GLU A 368 -21.63 -8.33 -0.83
C GLU A 368 -21.69 -9.00 0.54
N THR A 369 -22.16 -8.21 1.52
CA THR A 369 -22.74 -8.69 2.76
C THR A 369 -23.73 -9.77 2.38
N ILE A 370 -23.48 -10.99 2.81
CA ILE A 370 -24.53 -12.00 2.95
C ILE A 370 -25.54 -11.37 3.91
N VAL A 371 -26.53 -10.68 3.36
CA VAL A 371 -27.79 -10.47 4.06
C VAL A 371 -28.41 -11.86 4.10
N PRO A 372 -28.56 -12.51 5.25
CA PRO A 372 -29.35 -13.72 5.30
C PRO A 372 -30.72 -13.35 4.76
N ALA A 373 -31.15 -14.05 3.70
CA ALA A 373 -32.50 -13.91 3.17
C ALA A 373 -33.47 -13.97 4.36
N ALA A 374 -34.30 -12.93 4.50
CA ALA A 374 -35.32 -12.90 5.52
C ALA A 374 -36.16 -14.20 5.41
N PRO A 375 -36.50 -14.84 6.52
CA PRO A 375 -37.39 -15.98 6.47
C PRO A 375 -38.72 -15.50 5.87
N VAL A 376 -39.18 -16.22 4.85
CA VAL A 376 -40.52 -16.06 4.33
C VAL A 376 -41.49 -16.50 5.42
N ASP A 377 -42.09 -15.53 6.10
CA ASP A 377 -43.20 -15.77 7.00
C ASP A 377 -44.43 -16.19 6.18
N ASP A 378 -44.74 -17.48 6.26
CA ASP A 378 -46.03 -18.05 5.88
C ASP A 378 -47.12 -17.42 6.78
N VAL A 379 -47.96 -16.56 6.19
CA VAL A 379 -49.26 -16.20 6.78
C VAL A 379 -50.35 -16.33 5.72
N HIS A 380 -51.15 -17.38 5.92
CA HIS A 380 -52.46 -17.61 5.32
C HIS A 380 -53.34 -16.35 5.20
N ARG A 381 -53.94 -16.11 4.01
CA ARG A 381 -55.40 -15.95 3.89
C ARG A 381 -55.96 -16.04 2.46
N ALA A 382 -56.99 -16.89 2.33
CA ALA A 382 -58.21 -16.79 1.51
C ALA A 382 -58.14 -16.88 -0.03
N GLY A 383 -58.32 -18.12 -0.53
CA GLY A 383 -59.49 -18.58 -1.30
C GLY A 383 -59.95 -17.84 -2.56
N ASN A 384 -59.94 -18.53 -3.71
CA ASN A 384 -61.17 -19.00 -4.38
C ASN A 384 -60.88 -19.94 -5.58
N ASN A 385 -61.54 -21.10 -5.57
CA ASN A 385 -62.06 -21.96 -6.65
C ASN A 385 -61.43 -22.00 -8.07
N GLY A 386 -61.16 -23.22 -8.56
CA GLY A 386 -61.03 -23.44 -10.02
C GLY A 386 -60.56 -24.78 -10.63
N ARG A 387 -61.04 -25.95 -10.17
CA ARG A 387 -61.32 -27.19 -10.95
C ARG A 387 -60.29 -27.86 -11.92
N ARG A 388 -60.23 -29.21 -11.77
CA ARG A 388 -59.90 -30.31 -12.73
C ARG A 388 -58.39 -30.59 -12.95
N SER A 389 -57.88 -31.83 -13.06
CA SER A 389 -58.42 -33.20 -13.00
C SER A 389 -57.25 -34.17 -12.77
N ILE A 390 -57.55 -35.35 -12.21
CA ILE A 390 -56.64 -36.43 -11.81
C ILE A 390 -56.43 -37.41 -12.96
N SER A 391 -55.19 -37.89 -13.14
CA SER A 391 -54.79 -39.25 -13.60
C SER A 391 -53.27 -39.27 -13.80
N GLY A 392 -52.46 -40.23 -13.36
CA GLY A 392 -52.64 -41.46 -12.62
C GLY A 392 -51.27 -42.12 -12.43
N ALA A 393 -51.12 -42.84 -11.31
CA ALA A 393 -50.30 -44.03 -11.04
C ALA A 393 -49.04 -44.34 -11.88
N ASP A 394 -47.90 -44.58 -11.23
CA ASP A 394 -47.44 -45.98 -11.05
C ASP A 394 -46.43 -46.15 -9.90
N VAL A 395 -46.45 -47.37 -9.35
CA VAL A 395 -45.87 -47.89 -8.11
C VAL A 395 -44.52 -48.56 -8.39
N SER A 396 -43.51 -48.39 -7.53
CA SER A 396 -42.77 -49.51 -6.90
C SER A 396 -41.60 -49.05 -6.01
N GLU A 397 -41.54 -49.71 -4.87
CA GLU A 397 -40.71 -49.49 -3.68
C GLU A 397 -39.39 -50.33 -3.72
N PRO A 398 -38.53 -50.38 -2.68
CA PRO A 398 -37.08 -50.27 -2.79
C PRO A 398 -36.33 -51.53 -2.30
N LEU A 399 -34.99 -51.54 -2.38
CA LEU A 399 -34.08 -52.41 -1.62
C LEU A 399 -32.72 -51.68 -1.52
N GLN A 400 -32.34 -51.09 -0.38
CA GLN A 400 -31.61 -51.71 0.73
C GLN A 400 -30.53 -52.71 0.27
N THR A 401 -29.24 -52.40 0.51
CA THR A 401 -28.53 -52.90 1.70
C THR A 401 -27.19 -52.19 1.89
N ASN A 402 -26.82 -52.18 3.15
CA ASN A 402 -25.82 -51.40 3.85
C ASN A 402 -24.51 -52.22 4.00
N GLU A 403 -23.48 -51.56 4.55
CA GLU A 403 -22.40 -52.14 5.37
C GLU A 403 -20.98 -52.46 4.80
N THR A 404 -20.08 -51.49 5.02
CA THR A 404 -18.85 -51.49 5.85
C THR A 404 -17.83 -52.66 5.90
N LYS A 405 -16.59 -52.35 5.43
CA LYS A 405 -15.20 -52.58 5.99
C LYS A 405 -14.68 -54.04 6.17
N PRO A 406 -13.36 -54.32 6.42
CA PRO A 406 -12.14 -53.49 6.58
C PRO A 406 -10.86 -54.01 5.83
N ILE A 407 -9.72 -53.36 6.17
CA ILE A 407 -8.31 -53.42 5.72
C ILE A 407 -7.59 -54.77 5.99
N VAL A 408 -6.61 -55.17 5.15
CA VAL A 408 -5.19 -55.59 5.45
C VAL A 408 -4.53 -56.15 4.17
N ARG A 409 -3.26 -55.79 3.90
CA ARG A 409 -2.32 -56.55 3.04
C ARG A 409 -1.06 -56.90 3.85
N PRO A 410 -0.47 -58.09 3.64
CA PRO A 410 0.95 -58.31 3.87
C PRO A 410 1.71 -58.73 2.58
N GLU A 411 3.04 -58.66 2.71
CA GLU A 411 4.08 -58.67 1.69
C GLU A 411 4.55 -60.08 1.21
N ALA A 412 5.47 -60.02 0.24
CA ALA A 412 6.57 -60.94 -0.08
C ALA A 412 6.29 -62.15 -0.99
N ARG A 413 6.83 -62.06 -2.21
CA ARG A 413 7.91 -62.97 -2.67
C ARG A 413 8.77 -62.31 -3.73
#